data_AF-A0A943R5Y8-F1
#
_entry.id   AF-A0A943R5Y8-F1
#
_cell.length_a   1.000
_cell.length_b   1.000
_cell.length_c   1.000
_cell.angle_alpha   90.00
_cell.angle_beta   90.00
_cell.angle_gamma   90.00
#
_symmetry.space_group_name_H-M   'P 1'
#
loop_
_entity.id
_entity.type
_entity.pdbx_description
1 polymer ?
#
loop_
_entity_poly.entity_id
_entity_poly.type
_entity_poly.pdbx_seq_one_letter_code
_entity_poly.pdbx_strand_id
1 'polypeptide(L)'
;MTGSSTAQGSGEYRDFAFVAPWGIAYQPPAAAKAVLVNSTEGMVCTGAMMEGMDLEPGELLLFSQGGARIYLKNTGEVVINGQVFAAEGGE
;
A
#
# COMPACT_ATOMS: atom_id res chain seq x y z
N MET A 1 -0.22 1.75 -18.90
CA MET A 1 0.91 1.04 -19.55
C MET A 1 1.61 0.26 -18.45
N THR A 2 1.29 -1.01 -18.28
CA THR A 2 1.92 -1.87 -17.27
C THR A 2 3.23 -2.37 -17.85
N GLY A 3 4.37 -1.88 -17.34
CA GLY A 3 5.65 -2.53 -17.56
C GLY A 3 5.58 -3.98 -17.08
N SER A 4 6.39 -4.88 -17.64
CA SER A 4 6.43 -6.28 -17.21
C SER A 4 6.74 -6.34 -15.72
N SER A 5 5.79 -6.82 -14.91
CA SER A 5 6.00 -7.02 -13.47
C SER A 5 7.00 -8.16 -13.27
N THR A 6 8.00 -7.96 -12.41
CA THR A 6 8.98 -9.00 -12.08
C THR A 6 9.23 -9.05 -10.58
N ALA A 7 9.42 -10.25 -10.01
CA ALA A 7 9.83 -10.43 -8.63
C ALA A 7 10.81 -11.60 -8.52
N GLN A 8 11.80 -11.47 -7.63
CA GLN A 8 12.78 -12.51 -7.37
C GLN A 8 12.49 -13.17 -6.02
N GLY A 9 12.29 -14.49 -6.04
CA GLY A 9 12.18 -15.35 -4.85
C GLY A 9 13.10 -16.56 -5.00
N SER A 10 12.59 -17.77 -4.69
CA SER A 10 13.29 -19.03 -5.02
C SER A 10 13.47 -19.24 -6.53
N GLY A 11 12.64 -18.58 -7.33
CA GLY A 11 12.78 -18.42 -8.78
C GLY A 11 12.39 -17.00 -9.21
N GLU A 12 12.44 -16.76 -10.51
CA GLU A 12 11.95 -15.51 -11.09
C GLU A 12 10.45 -15.64 -11.40
N TYR A 13 9.68 -14.65 -10.99
CA TYR A 13 8.26 -14.51 -11.28
C TYR A 13 8.05 -13.32 -12.21
N ARG A 14 7.25 -13.49 -13.26
CA ARG A 14 6.99 -12.46 -14.28
C ARG A 14 5.49 -12.33 -14.58
N ASP A 15 5.12 -11.20 -15.17
CA ASP A 15 3.81 -10.95 -15.80
C ASP A 15 2.60 -11.18 -14.89
N PHE A 16 2.75 -10.92 -13.59
CA PHE A 16 1.67 -10.97 -12.61
C PHE A 16 0.94 -9.63 -12.49
N ALA A 17 -0.35 -9.71 -12.15
CA ALA A 17 -1.18 -8.54 -11.86
C ALA A 17 -1.01 -8.07 -10.41
N PHE A 18 -1.25 -6.77 -10.17
CA PHE A 18 -1.40 -6.23 -8.82
C PHE A 18 -2.88 -6.21 -8.44
N VAL A 19 -3.20 -6.69 -7.24
CA VAL A 19 -4.55 -6.64 -6.68
C VAL A 19 -4.58 -5.78 -5.42
N ALA A 20 -5.71 -5.12 -5.19
CA ALA A 20 -5.97 -4.24 -4.06
C ALA A 20 -7.49 -4.22 -3.76
N PRO A 21 -7.91 -3.75 -2.56
CA PRO A 21 -9.30 -3.44 -2.30
C PRO A 21 -9.90 -2.50 -3.37
N TRP A 22 -11.19 -2.67 -3.66
CA TRP A 22 -11.89 -1.84 -4.63
C TRP A 22 -11.81 -0.36 -4.24
N GLY A 23 -11.41 0.50 -5.19
CA GLY A 23 -11.17 1.93 -4.97
C GLY A 23 -9.72 2.29 -4.63
N ILE A 24 -8.84 1.31 -4.44
CA ILE A 24 -7.40 1.52 -4.23
C ILE A 24 -6.63 0.97 -5.44
N ALA A 25 -5.74 1.80 -6.00
CA ALA A 25 -4.77 1.37 -6.99
C ALA A 25 -3.38 1.83 -6.53
N TYR A 26 -2.37 1.00 -6.75
CA TYR A 26 -1.01 1.28 -6.33
C TYR A 26 -0.03 0.59 -7.27
N GLN A 27 1.19 1.13 -7.29
CA GLN A 27 2.34 0.48 -7.88
C GLN A 27 3.46 0.54 -6.85
N PRO A 28 3.93 -0.60 -6.33
CA PRO A 28 5.05 -0.62 -5.39
C PRO A 28 6.31 0.03 -5.98
N PRO A 29 7.16 0.66 -5.16
CA PRO A 29 8.47 1.10 -5.61
C PRO A 29 9.32 -0.11 -6.04
N ALA A 30 10.32 0.14 -6.87
CA ALA A 30 11.28 -0.89 -7.26
C ALA A 30 11.91 -1.54 -6.02
N ALA A 31 12.17 -2.84 -6.09
CA ALA A 31 12.73 -3.66 -5.02
C ALA A 31 11.90 -3.74 -3.73
N ALA A 32 10.64 -3.30 -3.72
CA ALA A 32 9.73 -3.59 -2.62
C ALA A 32 9.57 -5.11 -2.42
N LYS A 33 9.52 -5.55 -1.17
CA LYS A 33 9.32 -6.97 -0.82
C LYS A 33 7.87 -7.36 -1.09
N ALA A 34 7.59 -7.87 -2.28
CA ALA A 34 6.26 -8.24 -2.71
C ALA A 34 5.76 -9.54 -2.02
N VAL A 35 4.45 -9.60 -1.78
CA VAL A 35 3.74 -10.83 -1.40
C VAL A 35 2.97 -11.32 -2.62
N LEU A 36 3.39 -12.48 -3.14
CA LEU A 36 2.74 -13.12 -4.27
C LEU A 36 1.84 -14.27 -3.78
N VAL A 37 0.65 -14.36 -4.37
CA VAL A 37 -0.35 -15.40 -4.07
C VAL A 37 -0.77 -16.06 -5.36
N ASN A 38 -0.83 -17.39 -5.37
CA ASN A 38 -1.39 -18.13 -6.49
C ASN A 38 -2.92 -18.13 -6.37
N SER A 39 -3.60 -17.51 -7.33
CA SER A 39 -5.05 -17.42 -7.40
C SER A 39 -5.60 -18.31 -8.52
N THR A 40 -6.93 -18.38 -8.66
CA THR A 40 -7.57 -19.07 -9.80
C THR A 40 -7.26 -18.40 -11.15
N GLU A 41 -6.97 -17.10 -11.14
CA GLU A 41 -6.59 -16.30 -12.32
C GLU A 41 -5.07 -16.29 -12.58
N GLY A 42 -4.31 -17.09 -11.81
CA GLY A 42 -2.85 -17.12 -11.85
C GLY A 42 -2.17 -16.35 -10.72
N MET A 43 -0.88 -16.07 -10.88
CA MET A 43 -0.08 -15.40 -9.86
C MET A 43 -0.44 -13.92 -9.77
N VAL A 44 -0.70 -13.42 -8.56
CA VAL A 44 -1.00 -12.01 -8.30
C VAL A 44 -0.15 -11.47 -7.15
N CYS A 45 0.18 -10.18 -7.21
CA CYS A 45 0.80 -9.43 -6.12
C CYS A 45 -0.29 -8.74 -5.30
N THR A 46 -0.45 -9.17 -4.04
CA THR A 46 -1.47 -8.62 -3.13
C THR A 46 -0.98 -7.39 -2.35
N GLY A 47 0.34 -7.16 -2.33
CA GLY A 47 0.93 -6.06 -1.58
C GLY A 47 2.45 -6.14 -1.53
N ALA A 48 3.05 -5.10 -0.99
CA ALA A 48 4.41 -5.14 -0.48
C ALA A 48 4.38 -5.28 1.05
N MET A 49 5.38 -5.95 1.62
CA MET A 49 5.57 -5.98 3.06
C MET A 49 5.78 -4.57 3.58
N MET A 50 5.06 -4.24 4.65
CA MET A 50 5.19 -2.99 5.37
C MET A 50 6.41 -3.09 6.30
N GLU A 51 7.38 -2.20 6.13
CA GLU A 51 8.58 -2.15 6.98
C GLU A 51 8.57 -0.88 7.82
N GLY A 52 8.77 -1.01 9.13
CA GLY A 52 9.11 0.12 10.01
C GLY A 52 8.07 1.23 10.06
N MET A 53 6.77 0.91 9.99
CA MET A 53 5.71 1.89 10.26
C MET A 53 5.11 1.66 11.63
N ASP A 54 5.24 2.66 12.49
CA ASP A 54 4.67 2.70 13.84
C ASP A 54 3.20 3.15 13.74
N LEU A 55 2.33 2.26 13.28
CA LEU A 55 0.88 2.46 13.28
C LEU A 55 0.27 1.85 14.55
N GLU A 56 -0.57 2.62 15.23
CA GLU A 56 -1.38 2.13 16.33
C GLU A 56 -2.60 1.36 15.81
N PRO A 57 -3.22 0.48 16.65
CA PRO A 57 -4.44 -0.19 16.28
C PRO A 57 -5.55 0.79 15.85
N GLY A 58 -6.16 0.51 14.69
CA GLY A 58 -7.22 1.34 14.11
C GLY A 58 -6.73 2.46 13.18
N GLU A 59 -5.42 2.63 13.02
CA GLU A 59 -4.85 3.63 12.12
C GLU A 59 -4.67 3.11 10.69
N LEU A 60 -4.80 4.01 9.70
CA LEU A 60 -4.58 3.70 8.29
C LEU A 60 -3.70 4.78 7.66
N LEU A 61 -2.66 4.37 6.94
CA LEU A 61 -1.76 5.28 6.23
C LEU A 61 -1.66 4.89 4.75
N LEU A 62 -2.08 5.81 3.88
CA LEU A 62 -1.75 5.78 2.45
C LEU A 62 -0.56 6.69 2.20
N PHE A 63 0.47 6.16 1.55
CA PHE A 63 1.70 6.91 1.28
C PHE A 63 2.29 6.54 -0.07
N SER A 64 3.16 7.42 -0.59
CA SER A 64 3.89 7.21 -1.83
C SER A 64 5.39 7.45 -1.63
N GLN A 65 6.22 6.88 -2.51
CA GLN A 65 7.68 7.12 -2.49
C GLN A 65 8.05 8.61 -2.64
N GLY A 66 7.18 9.41 -3.28
CA GLY A 66 7.36 10.86 -3.42
C GLY A 66 7.04 11.68 -2.17
N GLY A 67 6.61 11.05 -1.07
CA GLY A 67 6.35 11.72 0.21
C GLY A 67 4.91 12.20 0.43
N ALA A 68 4.02 12.02 -0.55
CA ALA A 68 2.59 12.27 -0.35
C ALA A 68 2.00 11.26 0.63
N ARG A 69 1.16 11.73 1.56
CA ARG A 69 0.55 10.91 2.61
C ARG A 69 -0.88 11.34 2.97
N ILE A 70 -1.72 10.36 3.28
CA ILE A 70 -3.03 10.51 3.94
C ILE A 70 -3.02 9.56 5.13
N TYR A 71 -3.07 10.11 6.34
CA TYR A 71 -3.03 9.37 7.59
C TYR A 71 -4.36 9.51 8.33
N LEU A 72 -5.09 8.41 8.49
CA LEU A 72 -6.27 8.32 9.32
C LEU A 72 -5.85 7.81 10.69
N LYS A 73 -5.89 8.69 11.70
CA LYS A 73 -5.50 8.36 13.06
C LYS A 73 -6.66 7.75 13.81
N ASN A 74 -6.36 6.94 14.82
CA ASN A 74 -7.37 6.32 15.69
C ASN A 74 -8.03 7.32 16.65
N THR A 75 -7.51 8.54 16.72
CA THR A 75 -8.12 9.71 17.37
C THR A 75 -9.26 10.32 16.54
N GLY A 76 -9.42 9.90 15.28
CA GLY A 76 -10.35 10.50 14.31
C GLY A 76 -9.75 11.67 13.52
N GLU A 77 -8.55 12.14 13.88
CA GLU A 77 -7.83 13.16 13.11
C GLU A 77 -7.41 12.59 11.74
N VAL A 78 -7.49 13.43 10.71
CA VAL A 78 -6.97 13.11 9.37
C VAL A 78 -5.78 14.01 9.09
N VAL A 79 -4.63 13.42 8.73
CA VAL A 79 -3.43 14.19 8.37
C VAL A 79 -3.12 14.02 6.88
N ILE A 80 -3.19 15.10 6.11
CA ILE A 80 -2.86 15.12 4.68
C ILE A 80 -1.60 15.95 4.48
N ASN A 81 -0.50 15.32 4.08
CA ASN A 81 0.80 15.98 3.88
C ASN A 81 1.25 16.88 5.07
N GLY A 82 0.91 16.48 6.30
CA GLY A 82 1.24 17.22 7.52
C GLY A 82 0.17 18.22 7.99
N GLN A 83 -0.81 18.55 7.15
CA GLN A 83 -1.97 19.33 7.57
C GLN A 83 -2.96 18.44 8.34
N VAL A 84 -3.33 18.88 9.55
CA VAL A 84 -4.26 18.16 10.41
C VAL A 84 -5.67 18.68 10.20
N PHE A 85 -6.61 17.76 10.01
CA PHE A 85 -8.05 17.99 10.03
C PHE A 85 -8.60 17.34 11.29
N ALA A 86 -9.39 18.10 12.05
CA ALA A 86 -9.99 17.62 13.28
C ALA A 86 -10.94 16.44 13.01
N ALA A 87 -11.11 15.60 14.03
CA ALA A 87 -12.14 14.58 14.03
C ALA A 87 -13.54 15.21 13.88
N GLU A 88 -14.48 14.46 13.33
CA GLU A 88 -15.87 14.93 13.22
C GLU A 88 -16.41 15.32 14.61
N GLY A 89 -16.85 16.57 14.75
CA GLY A 89 -17.34 17.13 16.02
C GLY A 89 -16.25 17.69 16.96
N GLY A 90 -14.98 17.70 16.56
CA GLY A 90 -13.93 18.46 17.24
C GLY A 90 -13.92 19.93 16.78
N GLU A 91 -13.96 20.87 17.73
CA GLU A 91 -13.83 22.32 17.49
C GLU A 91 -12.43 22.73 16.99
#